data_AF-X1RS68-F1
#
_entry.id   AF-X1RS68-F1
#
_cell.length_a   1.000
_cell.length_b   1.000
_cell.length_c   1.000
_cell.angle_alpha   90.00
_cell.angle_beta   90.00
_cell.angle_gamma   90.00
#
_symmetry.space_group_name_H-M   'P 1'
#
loop_
_entity.id
_entity.type
_entity.pdbx_description
1 polymer ?
#
loop_
_entity_poly.entity_id
_entity_poly.type
_entity_poly.pdbx_seq_one_letter_code
_entity_poly.pdbx_strand_id
1 'polypeptide(L)'
;SWIPISRQSLDALEKYLSWRHTKDKRLFPFEYYDVWHWLKKLSKRAGMGDRLHPHLFRHTAAALRRIAGQEITDIADLLGHKKLDTTRRYQNIKSVALKERLKPIFKDGDNG
;
A
#
# COMPACT_ATOMS: atom_id res chain seq x y z
N SER A 1 1.68 11.48 13.57
CA SER A 1 0.79 11.65 12.41
C SER A 1 -0.40 10.73 12.53
N TRP A 2 -1.58 11.24 12.19
CA TRP A 2 -2.78 10.44 12.03
C TRP A 2 -2.75 9.77 10.65
N ILE A 3 -3.06 8.47 10.58
CA ILE A 3 -3.14 7.71 9.32
C ILE A 3 -4.57 7.17 9.20
N PRO A 4 -5.35 7.60 8.19
CA PRO A 4 -6.66 7.03 7.95
C PRO A 4 -6.55 5.55 7.58
N ILE A 5 -7.29 4.71 8.29
CA ILE A 5 -7.46 3.29 7.97
C ILE A 5 -8.77 3.10 7.20
N SER A 6 -8.79 2.17 6.25
CA SER A 6 -10.02 1.85 5.52
C SER A 6 -11.01 1.11 6.42
N ARG A 7 -12.29 1.09 6.04
CA ARG A 7 -13.29 0.30 6.76
C ARG A 7 -12.89 -1.18 6.84
N GLN A 8 -12.39 -1.73 5.74
CA GLN A 8 -11.88 -3.11 5.71
C GLN A 8 -10.73 -3.35 6.69
N SER A 9 -9.82 -2.39 6.84
CA SER A 9 -8.73 -2.49 7.82
C SER A 9 -9.24 -2.38 9.26
N LEU A 10 -10.26 -1.55 9.51
CA LEU A 10 -10.92 -1.44 10.81
C LEU A 10 -11.63 -2.76 11.16
N ASP A 11 -12.44 -3.31 10.25
CA ASP A 11 -13.15 -4.57 10.47
C ASP A 11 -12.16 -5.73 10.75
N ALA A 12 -11.03 -5.76 10.03
CA ALA A 12 -9.96 -6.73 10.27
C ALA A 12 -9.29 -6.55 11.64
N LEU A 13 -9.12 -5.30 12.09
CA LEU A 13 -8.57 -4.98 13.41
C LEU A 13 -9.55 -5.34 14.53
N GLU A 14 -10.84 -5.04 14.38
CA GLU A 14 -11.89 -5.43 15.33
C GLU A 14 -11.96 -6.95 15.46
N LYS A 15 -11.96 -7.65 14.32
CA LYS A 15 -11.87 -9.11 14.31
C LYS A 15 -10.60 -9.56 15.02
N TYR A 16 -9.44 -8.96 14.74
CA TYR A 16 -8.20 -9.31 15.44
C TYR A 16 -8.31 -9.17 16.97
N LEU A 17 -8.84 -8.05 17.44
CA LEU A 17 -9.02 -7.77 18.86
C LEU A 17 -9.99 -8.74 19.53
N SER A 18 -10.97 -9.29 18.81
CA SER A 18 -11.96 -10.21 19.38
C SER A 18 -11.41 -11.59 19.78
N TRP A 19 -10.37 -12.10 19.09
CA TRP A 19 -9.72 -13.38 19.45
C TRP A 19 -8.35 -13.20 20.12
N ARG A 20 -7.86 -11.96 20.22
CA ARG A 20 -6.61 -11.65 20.90
C ARG A 20 -6.84 -11.57 22.41
N HIS A 21 -6.53 -12.64 23.12
CA HIS A 21 -6.50 -12.66 24.59
C HIS A 21 -5.06 -12.64 25.10
N THR A 22 -4.52 -11.46 25.40
CA THR A 22 -3.17 -11.31 25.95
C THR A 22 -3.11 -10.17 26.95
N LYS A 23 -2.17 -10.27 27.91
CA LYS A 23 -1.85 -9.21 28.87
C LYS A 23 -0.86 -8.17 28.30
N ASP A 24 -0.32 -8.42 27.11
CA ASP A 24 0.64 -7.52 26.45
C ASP A 24 -0.05 -6.21 26.01
N LYS A 25 0.53 -5.08 26.43
CA LYS A 25 0.03 -3.73 26.12
C LYS A 25 0.23 -3.31 24.66
N ARG A 26 1.14 -3.95 23.91
CA ARG A 26 1.35 -3.67 22.47
C ARG A 26 0.07 -3.97 21.71
N LEU A 27 -0.21 -3.29 20.59
CA LEU A 27 -1.37 -3.64 19.76
C LEU A 27 -1.16 -5.00 19.07
N PHE A 28 0.03 -5.20 18.51
CA PHE A 28 0.47 -6.44 17.90
C PHE A 28 1.66 -6.98 18.71
N PRO A 29 1.48 -8.05 19.52
CA PRO A 29 2.52 -8.62 20.37
C PRO A 29 3.36 -9.63 19.59
N PHE A 30 3.80 -9.25 18.39
CA PHE A 30 4.55 -10.10 17.47
C PHE A 30 5.85 -9.41 17.11
N GLU A 31 6.90 -10.20 16.91
CA GLU A 31 8.19 -9.69 16.48
C GLU A 31 8.24 -9.58 14.94
N TYR A 32 9.21 -8.82 14.43
CA TYR A 32 9.38 -8.65 12.98
C TYR A 32 9.55 -9.99 12.25
N TYR A 33 10.24 -10.94 12.89
CA TYR A 33 10.46 -12.28 12.36
C TYR A 33 9.15 -13.07 12.18
N ASP A 34 8.19 -12.91 13.09
CA ASP A 34 6.87 -13.57 13.01
C ASP A 34 6.12 -13.09 11.76
N VAL A 35 6.11 -11.78 11.55
CA VAL A 35 5.49 -11.15 10.37
C VAL A 35 6.14 -11.68 9.09
N TRP A 36 7.47 -11.74 9.03
CA TRP A 36 8.18 -12.27 7.87
C TRP A 36 7.83 -13.74 7.59
N HIS A 37 7.76 -14.57 8.64
CA HIS A 37 7.42 -15.98 8.52
C HIS A 37 5.98 -16.19 8.02
N TRP A 38 5.02 -15.39 8.52
CA TRP A 38 3.64 -15.42 8.04
C TRP A 38 3.53 -14.97 6.59
N LEU A 39 4.25 -13.91 6.20
CA LEU A 39 4.28 -13.46 4.82
C LEU A 39 4.83 -14.53 3.89
N LYS A 40 5.89 -15.26 4.29
CA LYS A 40 6.40 -16.38 3.48
C LYS A 40 5.35 -17.48 3.28
N LYS A 41 4.60 -17.83 4.34
CA LYS A 41 3.48 -18.80 4.24
C LYS A 41 2.37 -18.30 3.32
N LEU A 42 1.98 -17.03 3.45
CA LEU A 42 0.97 -16.41 2.59
C LEU A 42 1.42 -16.35 1.12
N SER A 43 2.69 -16.00 0.88
CA SER A 43 3.29 -15.95 -0.45
C SER A 43 3.22 -17.29 -1.16
N LYS A 44 3.54 -18.38 -0.45
CA LYS A 44 3.42 -19.75 -0.97
C LYS A 44 1.97 -20.11 -1.29
N ARG A 45 1.04 -19.82 -0.38
CA ARG A 45 -0.41 -20.09 -0.56
C ARG A 45 -1.01 -19.29 -1.72
N ALA A 46 -0.50 -18.10 -1.97
CA ALA A 46 -0.95 -17.23 -3.06
C ALA A 46 -0.25 -17.54 -4.41
N GLY A 47 0.64 -18.53 -4.48
CA GLY A 47 1.41 -18.82 -5.69
C GLY A 47 2.42 -17.74 -6.07
N MET A 48 2.83 -16.89 -5.12
CA MET A 48 3.71 -15.73 -5.34
C MET A 48 5.20 -16.02 -5.08
N GLY A 49 5.58 -17.27 -4.78
CA GLY A 49 6.96 -17.64 -4.47
C GLY A 49 7.48 -16.91 -3.23
N ASP A 50 8.65 -16.27 -3.31
CA ASP A 50 9.23 -15.44 -2.23
C ASP A 50 9.08 -13.93 -2.49
N ARG A 51 8.12 -13.52 -3.33
CA ARG A 51 7.95 -12.11 -3.70
C ARG A 51 7.26 -11.27 -2.62
N LEU A 52 6.48 -11.88 -1.73
CA LEU A 52 5.72 -11.16 -0.71
C LEU A 52 6.62 -10.78 0.48
N HIS A 53 6.78 -9.47 0.71
CA HIS A 53 7.56 -8.91 1.81
C HIS A 53 7.00 -7.54 2.23
N PRO A 54 7.31 -7.03 3.44
CA PRO A 54 6.67 -5.81 3.97
C PRO A 54 6.77 -4.58 3.05
N HIS A 55 7.92 -4.36 2.41
CA HIS A 55 8.08 -3.23 1.49
C HIS A 55 7.19 -3.33 0.24
N LEU A 56 6.86 -4.54 -0.23
CA LEU A 56 5.95 -4.71 -1.36
C LEU A 56 4.57 -4.14 -1.06
N PHE A 57 4.00 -4.40 0.13
CA PHE A 57 2.70 -3.85 0.53
C PHE A 57 2.72 -2.32 0.56
N ARG A 58 3.81 -1.73 1.08
CA ARG A 58 3.99 -0.28 1.07
C ARG A 58 4.05 0.26 -0.36
N HIS A 59 4.75 -0.45 -1.26
CA HIS A 59 4.81 -0.09 -2.67
C HIS A 59 3.45 -0.16 -3.35
N THR A 60 2.71 -1.24 -3.13
CA THR A 60 1.35 -1.41 -3.65
C THR A 60 0.40 -0.34 -3.12
N ALA A 61 0.44 -0.03 -1.83
CA ALA A 61 -0.42 0.99 -1.22
C ALA A 61 -0.17 2.39 -1.82
N ALA A 62 1.10 2.77 -1.99
CA ALA A 62 1.47 4.02 -2.64
C ALA A 62 1.04 4.07 -4.11
N ALA A 63 1.29 2.98 -4.85
CA ALA A 63 0.92 2.87 -6.27
C ALA A 63 -0.60 2.97 -6.46
N LEU A 64 -1.40 2.26 -5.65
CA LEU A 64 -2.86 2.30 -5.72
C LEU A 64 -3.41 3.71 -5.44
N ARG A 65 -2.87 4.41 -4.44
CA ARG A 65 -3.25 5.79 -4.15
C ARG A 65 -2.89 6.75 -5.29
N ARG A 66 -1.71 6.55 -5.89
CA ARG A 66 -1.29 7.34 -7.05
C ARG A 66 -2.18 7.10 -8.27
N ILE A 67 -2.55 5.83 -8.52
CA ILE A 67 -3.50 5.43 -9.57
C ILE A 67 -4.87 6.09 -9.34
N ALA A 68 -5.32 6.15 -8.09
CA ALA A 68 -6.56 6.82 -7.67
C ALA A 68 -6.50 8.36 -7.80
N GLY A 69 -5.34 8.94 -8.15
CA GLY A 69 -5.19 10.37 -8.40
C GLY A 69 -4.71 11.18 -7.21
N GLN A 70 -4.34 10.55 -6.10
CA GLN A 70 -3.74 11.25 -4.96
C GLN A 70 -2.39 11.86 -5.35
N GLU A 71 -2.12 13.07 -4.86
CA GLU A 71 -0.86 13.77 -5.11
C GLU A 71 0.30 13.09 -4.39
N ILE A 72 1.47 13.21 -4.99
CA ILE A 72 2.67 12.47 -4.55
C ILE A 72 3.15 12.96 -3.18
N THR A 73 2.98 14.24 -2.89
CA THR A 73 3.25 14.86 -1.58
C THR A 73 2.37 14.25 -0.49
N ASP A 74 1.07 14.13 -0.74
CA ASP A 74 0.11 13.57 0.22
C ASP A 74 0.39 12.10 0.49
N ILE A 75 0.81 11.34 -0.53
CA ILE A 75 1.21 9.94 -0.40
C ILE A 75 2.48 9.83 0.47
N ALA A 76 3.45 10.73 0.28
CA ALA A 76 4.69 10.75 1.06
C ALA A 76 4.43 11.05 2.54
N ASP A 77 3.58 12.04 2.82
CA ASP A 77 3.19 12.44 4.18
C ASP A 77 2.44 11.32 4.90
N LEU A 78 1.48 10.69 4.21
CA LEU A 78 0.69 9.58 4.74
C LEU A 78 1.56 8.36 5.09
N LEU A 79 2.57 8.07 4.27
CA LEU A 79 3.44 6.92 4.47
C LEU A 79 4.59 7.22 5.43
N GLY A 80 4.87 8.48 5.77
CA GLY A 80 5.80 8.87 6.83
C GLY A 80 7.27 8.91 6.41
N HIS A 81 7.59 9.30 5.17
CA HIS A 81 8.99 9.42 4.74
C HIS A 81 9.60 10.79 5.12
N LYS A 82 10.64 10.79 5.96
CA LYS A 82 11.58 11.92 6.14
C LYS A 82 12.50 12.17 4.92
N LYS A 83 12.46 11.33 3.89
CA LYS A 83 13.26 11.45 2.66
C LYS A 83 12.39 11.19 1.42
N LEU A 84 12.26 12.18 0.56
CA LEU A 84 11.52 12.17 -0.71
C LEU A 84 12.04 11.15 -1.75
N ASP A 85 13.20 10.53 -1.50
CA ASP A 85 13.93 9.71 -2.47
C ASP A 85 13.19 8.41 -2.88
N THR A 86 12.48 7.75 -1.95
CA THR A 86 11.63 6.57 -2.27
C THR A 86 10.34 6.93 -3.01
N THR A 87 9.94 8.20 -2.97
CA THR A 87 8.70 8.70 -3.57
C THR A 87 8.86 8.95 -5.07
N ARG A 88 10.09 9.21 -5.52
CA ARG A 88 10.44 9.39 -6.94
C ARG A 88 10.01 8.21 -7.81
N ARG A 89 9.97 7.00 -7.23
CA ARG A 89 9.53 5.75 -7.89
C ARG A 89 8.06 5.76 -8.33
N TYR A 90 7.20 6.62 -7.75
CA TYR A 90 5.78 6.73 -8.13
C TYR A 90 5.47 7.90 -9.06
N GLN A 91 6.44 8.77 -9.35
CA GLN A 91 6.23 9.92 -10.24
C GLN A 91 5.75 9.51 -11.63
N ASN A 92 6.25 8.38 -12.12
CA ASN A 92 5.91 7.86 -13.44
C ASN A 92 4.56 7.11 -13.48
N ILE A 93 3.95 6.83 -12.33
CA ILE A 93 2.61 6.23 -12.28
C ILE A 93 1.60 7.34 -12.60
N LYS A 94 1.03 7.27 -13.80
CA LYS A 94 -0.04 8.16 -14.24
C LYS A 94 -1.36 7.69 -13.62
N SER A 95 -2.11 8.62 -13.03
CA SER A 95 -3.44 8.30 -12.49
C SER A 95 -4.40 7.91 -13.61
N VAL A 96 -5.40 7.08 -13.30
CA VAL A 96 -6.45 6.72 -14.27
C VAL A 96 -7.22 7.96 -14.67
N ALA A 97 -7.54 8.85 -13.72
CA ALA A 97 -8.18 10.12 -13.99
C ALA A 97 -7.36 11.01 -14.95
N LEU A 98 -6.02 11.01 -14.85
CA LEU A 98 -5.17 11.73 -15.80
C LEU A 98 -5.23 11.09 -17.19
N LYS A 99 -5.19 9.76 -17.29
CA LYS A 99 -5.34 9.07 -18.58
C LYS A 99 -6.69 9.40 -19.23
N GLU A 100 -7.79 9.31 -18.49
CA GLU A 100 -9.13 9.66 -18.99
C GLU A 100 -9.22 11.13 -19.43
N ARG A 101 -8.60 12.08 -18.70
CA ARG A 101 -8.55 13.49 -19.12
C ARG A 101 -7.70 13.75 -20.36
N LEU A 102 -6.69 12.91 -20.63
CA LEU A 102 -5.82 13.05 -21.80
C LEU A 102 -6.41 12.37 -23.05
N LYS A 103 -7.28 11.37 -22.91
CA LYS A 103 -8.00 10.73 -24.04
C LYS A 103 -8.68 11.70 -25.01
N PRO A 104 -9.41 12.75 -24.57
CA PRO A 104 -10.02 13.70 -25.51
C PRO A 104 -9.00 14.62 -26.20
N ILE A 105 -7.79 14.78 -25.65
CA ILE A 105 -6.70 15.57 -26.25
C ILE A 105 -5.98 14.76 -27.33
N PHE A 106 -5.86 13.44 -27.11
CA PHE A 106 -5.28 12.50 -28.06
C PHE A 106 -6.36 11.49 -28.47
N LYS A 107 -7.28 11.90 -29.36
CA LYS A 107 -8.22 10.95 -30.00
C LYS A 107 -7.44 10.01 -30.91
N ASP A 108 -7.78 8.73 -30.87
CA ASP A 108 -7.17 7.63 -31.61
C ASP A 108 -6.72 8.03 -33.03
N GLY A 109 -5.40 8.08 -33.24
CA GLY A 109 -4.80 8.38 -34.54
C GLY A 109 -3.60 9.33 -34.51
N ASP A 110 -2.59 9.08 -33.68
CA ASP A 110 -1.23 9.52 -33.99
C ASP A 110 -0.23 8.61 -33.26
N ASN A 111 0.12 7.49 -33.91
CA ASN A 111 1.33 6.75 -33.56
C ASN A 111 2.48 7.48 -34.26
N GLY A 112 3.11 8.41 -33.54
CA GLY A 112 4.49 8.82 -33.84
C GLY A 112 5.47 7.69 -33.53
#